data_AF-A0A6J8AXD9-F1
#
_entry.id   AF-A0A6J8AXD9-F1
#
_cell.length_a   1.000
_cell.length_b   1.000
_cell.length_c   1.000
_cell.angle_alpha   90.00
_cell.angle_beta   90.00
_cell.angle_gamma   90.00
#
_symmetry.space_group_name_H-M   'P 1'
#
loop_
_entity.id
_entity.type
_entity.pdbx_description
1 polymer ?
#
loop_
_entity_poly.entity_id
_entity_poly.type
_entity_poly.pdbx_seq_one_letter_code
_entity_poly.pdbx_strand_id
1 'polypeptide(L)'
;MYCPCMGRFGNQADQFLGALAFAKALDRTLILPPWVEYHWPNPKSVQVPFDKYFKVHPLAEFHKVMTMELFMEHLAPTVWPPGERIVFCYSARTHYVDKKTSDEPSCAAKDGNPFGPFWDTFEVEFDKNVFYGPLTYDSYNPHEIQRWLKRYPADKYPVLAFTGAPGAFPVSESNVRLHKHLQWSDGIDKKAERFIKKNLPDGPFVSIHLRLGSDFQNACDHLSKNSPMMFLV
;
A
#
# COMPACT_ATOMS: atom_id res chain seq x y z
N MET A 1 0.55 -8.97 -3.00
CA MET A 1 1.39 -8.15 -2.11
C MET A 1 1.74 -6.85 -2.82
N TYR A 2 2.09 -5.79 -2.10
CA TYR A 2 2.41 -4.51 -2.72
C TYR A 2 3.28 -3.65 -1.80
N CYS A 3 3.97 -2.64 -2.34
CA CYS A 3 4.56 -1.58 -1.52
C CYS A 3 3.56 -0.41 -1.32
N PRO A 4 3.29 0.05 -0.07
CA PRO A 4 2.57 1.29 0.19
C PRO A 4 3.51 2.50 -0.02
N CYS A 5 4.09 2.58 -1.23
CA CYS A 5 5.20 3.47 -1.57
C CYS A 5 4.78 4.91 -1.95
N MET A 6 3.49 5.26 -1.83
CA MET A 6 2.99 6.59 -2.19
C MET A 6 2.53 7.37 -0.95
N GLY A 7 3.19 8.51 -0.70
CA GLY A 7 2.82 9.43 0.38
C GLY A 7 3.12 8.92 1.79
N ARG A 8 2.44 9.50 2.78
CA ARG A 8 2.56 9.16 4.21
C ARG A 8 1.39 8.28 4.66
N PHE A 9 1.29 8.00 5.96
CA PHE A 9 0.28 7.12 6.55
C PHE A 9 -1.14 7.32 6.00
N GLY A 10 -1.63 8.57 5.87
CA GLY A 10 -2.95 8.84 5.31
C GLY A 10 -3.13 8.31 3.88
N ASN A 11 -2.17 8.56 2.98
CA ASN A 11 -2.19 8.05 1.61
C ASN A 11 -2.13 6.50 1.58
N GLN A 12 -1.27 5.93 2.43
CA GLN A 12 -1.08 4.49 2.52
C GLN A 12 -2.34 3.78 3.01
N ALA A 13 -2.99 4.33 4.04
CA ALA A 13 -4.24 3.80 4.60
C ALA A 13 -5.40 3.93 3.60
N ASP A 14 -5.45 5.03 2.87
CA ASP A 14 -6.47 5.29 1.85
C ASP A 14 -6.37 4.29 0.68
N GLN A 15 -5.17 4.10 0.13
CA GLN A 15 -4.93 3.10 -0.92
C GLN A 15 -5.07 1.66 -0.43
N PHE A 16 -4.78 1.38 0.84
CA PHE A 16 -4.98 0.08 1.45
C PHE A 16 -6.45 -0.38 1.36
N LEU A 17 -7.42 0.53 1.57
CA LEU A 17 -8.84 0.18 1.44
C LEU A 17 -9.18 -0.28 0.01
N GLY A 18 -8.60 0.37 -1.01
CA GLY A 18 -8.71 -0.06 -2.40
C GLY A 18 -8.06 -1.42 -2.64
N ALA A 19 -6.84 -1.63 -2.14
CA ALA A 19 -6.13 -2.89 -2.27
C ALA A 19 -6.86 -4.07 -1.58
N LEU A 20 -7.52 -3.82 -0.45
CA LEU A 20 -8.34 -4.80 0.27
C LEU A 20 -9.57 -5.21 -0.54
N ALA A 21 -10.28 -4.24 -1.14
CA ALA A 21 -11.40 -4.53 -2.04
C ALA A 21 -10.94 -5.32 -3.28
N PHE A 22 -9.82 -4.92 -3.88
CA PHE A 22 -9.27 -5.57 -5.06
C PHE A 22 -8.83 -7.02 -4.79
N ALA A 23 -8.14 -7.26 -3.67
CA ALA A 23 -7.76 -8.61 -3.26
C ALA A 23 -8.98 -9.53 -3.07
N LYS A 24 -10.06 -9.00 -2.47
CA LYS A 24 -11.33 -9.72 -2.35
C LYS A 24 -11.96 -10.04 -3.68
N ALA A 25 -11.99 -9.07 -4.60
CA ALA A 25 -12.57 -9.25 -5.92
C ALA A 25 -11.83 -10.31 -6.76
N LEU A 26 -10.52 -10.47 -6.57
CA LEU A 26 -9.71 -11.53 -7.19
C LEU A 26 -9.69 -12.85 -6.41
N ASP A 27 -10.34 -12.92 -5.25
CA ASP A 27 -10.27 -14.02 -4.28
C ASP A 27 -8.82 -14.47 -3.90
N ARG A 28 -7.90 -13.51 -3.86
CA ARG A 28 -6.49 -13.76 -3.50
C ARG A 28 -6.20 -13.22 -2.11
N THR A 29 -5.48 -13.98 -1.29
CA THR A 29 -5.08 -13.52 0.05
C THR A 29 -4.27 -12.23 -0.07
N LEU A 30 -4.71 -11.18 0.64
CA LEU A 30 -3.96 -9.93 0.71
C LEU A 30 -2.82 -10.08 1.72
N ILE A 31 -1.60 -9.94 1.22
CA ILE A 31 -0.42 -9.77 2.08
C ILE A 31 -0.39 -8.32 2.55
N LEU A 32 -0.61 -8.11 3.85
CA LEU A 32 -0.62 -6.82 4.53
C LEU A 32 0.81 -6.28 4.61
N PRO A 33 1.15 -5.20 3.90
CA PRO A 33 2.50 -4.66 3.95
C PRO A 33 2.75 -3.93 5.27
N PRO A 34 4.03 -3.82 5.71
CA PRO A 34 4.37 -2.87 6.75
C PRO A 34 4.09 -1.45 6.27
N TRP A 35 3.70 -0.59 7.21
CA TRP A 35 3.58 0.85 7.01
C TRP A 35 4.95 1.46 6.77
N VAL A 36 5.02 2.46 5.91
CA VAL A 36 6.25 3.18 5.59
C VAL A 36 6.28 4.49 6.36
N GLU A 37 7.25 4.64 7.26
CA GLU A 37 7.49 5.87 8.00
C GLU A 37 8.77 6.57 7.55
N TYR A 38 8.71 7.89 7.49
CA TYR A 38 9.85 8.74 7.18
C TYR A 38 10.27 9.47 8.44
N HIS A 39 11.48 9.20 8.91
CA HIS A 39 12.04 9.77 10.12
C HIS A 39 13.16 10.72 9.72
N TRP A 40 13.05 12.02 9.99
CA TRP A 40 14.17 12.94 9.79
C TRP A 40 15.18 12.78 10.94
N PRO A 41 16.50 12.73 10.68
CA PRO A 41 17.21 12.93 9.41
C PRO A 41 17.53 11.63 8.65
N ASN A 42 16.88 10.51 8.97
CA ASN A 42 17.18 9.21 8.37
C ASN A 42 16.86 9.22 6.86
N PRO A 43 17.84 8.90 6.00
CA PRO A 43 17.65 8.94 4.55
C PRO A 43 16.86 7.74 4.02
N LYS A 44 16.67 6.68 4.82
CA LYS A 44 15.88 5.49 4.48
C LYS A 44 14.56 5.49 5.26
N SER A 45 13.50 5.05 4.61
CA SER A 45 12.22 4.78 5.27
C SER A 45 12.35 3.66 6.29
N VAL A 46 11.46 3.66 7.28
CA VAL A 46 11.29 2.56 8.26
C VAL A 46 10.02 1.79 7.91
N GLN A 47 10.13 0.46 7.86
CA GLN A 47 9.03 -0.46 7.64
C GLN A 47 8.48 -0.90 8.99
N VAL A 48 7.30 -0.41 9.36
CA VAL A 48 6.62 -0.74 10.62
C VAL A 48 5.59 -1.84 10.36
N PRO A 49 5.66 -3.00 11.03
CA PRO A 49 4.71 -4.09 10.81
C PRO A 49 3.26 -3.64 10.88
N PHE A 50 2.42 -4.22 10.01
CA PHE A 50 1.01 -3.81 9.92
C PHE A 50 0.29 -3.89 11.27
N ASP A 51 0.55 -4.99 11.99
CA ASP A 51 -0.05 -5.35 13.26
C ASP A 51 0.46 -4.51 14.45
N LYS A 52 1.48 -3.67 14.23
CA LYS A 52 1.87 -2.64 15.20
C LYS A 52 0.72 -1.70 15.51
N TYR A 53 -0.02 -1.29 14.48
CA TYR A 53 -1.07 -0.29 14.58
C TYR A 53 -2.46 -0.88 14.56
N PHE A 54 -2.70 -1.95 13.83
CA PHE A 54 -4.04 -2.49 13.63
C PHE A 54 -4.13 -3.97 13.97
N LYS A 55 -5.30 -4.41 14.41
CA LYS A 55 -5.58 -5.84 14.57
C LYS A 55 -5.71 -6.49 13.19
N VAL A 56 -5.13 -7.67 13.00
CA VAL A 56 -5.25 -8.43 11.74
C VAL A 56 -6.60 -9.16 11.66
N HIS A 57 -7.11 -9.69 12.79
CA HIS A 57 -8.34 -10.50 12.81
C HIS A 57 -9.58 -9.79 12.22
N PRO A 58 -9.89 -8.52 12.55
CA PRO A 58 -11.08 -7.84 12.00
C PRO A 58 -11.05 -7.67 10.47
N LEU A 59 -9.87 -7.69 9.85
CA LEU A 59 -9.72 -7.69 8.39
C LEU A 59 -10.03 -9.06 7.79
N ALA A 60 -9.67 -10.14 8.51
CA ALA A 60 -9.95 -11.51 8.12
C ALA A 60 -11.46 -11.82 8.02
N GLU A 61 -12.29 -11.09 8.77
CA GLU A 61 -13.75 -11.12 8.66
C GLU A 61 -14.26 -10.59 7.30
N PHE A 62 -13.50 -9.70 6.65
CA PHE A 62 -13.85 -9.19 5.32
C PHE A 62 -13.29 -10.04 4.20
N HIS A 63 -12.00 -10.39 4.27
CA HIS A 63 -11.29 -11.17 3.26
C HIS A 63 -10.04 -11.84 3.83
N LYS A 64 -9.53 -12.88 3.16
CA LYS A 64 -8.28 -13.56 3.54
C LYS A 64 -7.11 -12.56 3.56
N VAL A 65 -6.46 -12.43 4.71
CA VAL A 65 -5.28 -11.56 4.92
C VAL A 65 -4.17 -12.30 5.67
N MET A 66 -2.92 -11.88 5.48
CA MET A 66 -1.75 -12.35 6.22
C MET A 66 -0.71 -11.22 6.26
N THR A 67 0.07 -11.09 7.32
CA THR A 67 1.16 -10.09 7.37
C THR A 67 2.29 -10.46 6.40
N MET A 68 3.00 -9.44 5.91
CA MET A 68 4.13 -9.65 5.00
C MET A 68 5.24 -10.45 5.65
N GLU A 69 5.49 -10.23 6.93
CA GLU A 69 6.44 -10.98 7.75
C GLU A 69 6.12 -12.48 7.72
N LEU A 70 4.89 -12.87 8.05
CA LEU A 70 4.46 -14.27 8.04
C LEU A 70 4.52 -14.89 6.63
N PHE A 71 4.14 -14.14 5.60
CA PHE A 71 4.22 -14.60 4.22
C PHE A 71 5.66 -14.85 3.79
N MET A 72 6.56 -13.91 4.04
CA MET A 72 7.96 -14.00 3.66
C MET A 72 8.69 -15.11 4.40
N GLU A 73 8.36 -15.34 5.68
CA GLU A 73 8.96 -16.40 6.49
C GLU A 73 8.47 -17.80 6.10
N HIS A 74 7.15 -17.99 5.93
CA HIS A 74 6.57 -19.32 5.87
C HIS A 74 6.09 -19.77 4.48
N LEU A 75 5.76 -18.86 3.57
CA LEU A 75 5.15 -19.22 2.28
C LEU A 75 6.04 -18.84 1.09
N ALA A 76 6.67 -17.66 1.12
CA ALA A 76 7.50 -17.18 0.03
C ALA A 76 8.59 -18.18 -0.40
N PRO A 77 9.30 -18.89 0.50
CA PRO A 77 10.32 -19.86 0.07
C PRO A 77 9.79 -20.99 -0.82
N THR A 78 8.49 -21.32 -0.73
CA THR A 78 7.88 -22.41 -1.48
C THR A 78 7.07 -21.91 -2.68
N VAL A 79 6.26 -20.86 -2.50
CA VAL A 79 5.32 -20.40 -3.55
C VAL A 79 5.83 -19.21 -4.35
N TRP A 80 6.92 -18.57 -3.90
CA TRP A 80 7.51 -17.39 -4.53
C TRP A 80 9.04 -17.28 -4.27
N PRO A 81 9.80 -18.34 -4.62
CA PRO A 81 11.23 -18.43 -4.31
C PRO A 81 12.05 -17.41 -5.11
N PRO A 82 13.27 -17.04 -4.63
CA PRO A 82 14.23 -16.30 -5.45
C PRO A 82 14.47 -16.98 -6.81
N GLY A 83 14.61 -16.21 -7.89
CA GLY A 83 14.68 -16.73 -9.27
C GLY A 83 13.33 -16.73 -9.99
N GLU A 84 12.22 -16.66 -9.26
CA GLU A 84 10.86 -16.65 -9.81
C GLU A 84 10.05 -15.40 -9.42
N ARG A 85 10.67 -14.41 -8.78
CA ARG A 85 9.98 -13.26 -8.20
C ARG A 85 9.59 -12.25 -9.27
N ILE A 86 8.33 -12.30 -9.68
CA ILE A 86 7.73 -11.37 -10.65
C ILE A 86 7.24 -10.09 -9.96
N VAL A 87 7.56 -8.92 -10.52
CA VAL A 87 6.96 -7.64 -10.15
C VAL A 87 6.01 -7.11 -11.22
N PHE A 88 4.93 -6.48 -10.78
CA PHE A 88 3.85 -5.94 -11.60
C PHE A 88 3.83 -4.41 -11.54
N CYS A 89 3.77 -3.80 -12.71
CA CYS A 89 3.52 -2.36 -12.88
C CYS A 89 2.65 -2.11 -14.12
N TYR A 90 2.05 -0.92 -14.25
CA TYR A 90 1.13 -0.63 -15.35
C TYR A 90 1.83 -0.71 -16.71
N SER A 91 3.00 -0.08 -16.81
CA SER A 91 3.86 0.01 -17.98
C SER A 91 5.32 0.12 -17.56
N ALA A 92 6.24 -0.04 -18.51
CA ALA A 92 7.66 0.15 -18.27
C ALA A 92 7.97 1.56 -17.73
N ARG A 93 8.96 1.63 -16.85
CA ARG A 93 9.48 2.83 -16.21
C ARG A 93 10.99 2.89 -16.43
N THR A 94 11.50 4.11 -16.62
CA THR A 94 12.94 4.35 -16.75
C THR A 94 13.59 4.34 -15.37
N HIS A 95 14.75 3.68 -15.24
CA HIS A 95 15.56 3.73 -14.03
C HIS A 95 16.09 5.15 -13.77
N TYR A 96 16.04 5.59 -12.50
CA TYR A 96 16.51 6.92 -12.09
C TYR A 96 18.02 6.94 -11.85
N VAL A 97 18.56 5.86 -11.26
CA VAL A 97 19.96 5.78 -10.82
C VAL A 97 20.87 5.30 -11.95
N ASP A 98 20.39 4.38 -12.80
CA ASP A 98 21.16 3.81 -13.90
C ASP A 98 20.44 3.99 -15.25
N LYS A 99 20.62 5.16 -15.87
CA LYS A 99 20.15 5.42 -17.25
C LYS A 99 20.91 4.62 -18.33
N LYS A 100 21.86 3.76 -17.94
CA LYS A 100 22.90 3.22 -18.85
C LYS A 100 23.02 1.70 -18.94
N THR A 101 22.28 0.90 -18.17
CA THR A 101 22.66 -0.52 -17.98
C THR A 101 21.67 -1.59 -18.44
N SER A 102 20.45 -1.26 -18.88
CA SER A 102 19.58 -2.26 -19.53
C SER A 102 18.67 -1.66 -20.59
N ASP A 103 18.77 -2.16 -21.83
CA ASP A 103 17.81 -1.89 -22.90
C ASP A 103 16.44 -2.57 -22.64
N GLU A 104 16.34 -3.42 -21.62
CA GLU A 104 15.12 -4.15 -21.29
C GLU A 104 14.11 -3.27 -20.53
N PRO A 105 12.83 -3.24 -20.96
CA PRO A 105 11.77 -2.57 -20.23
C PRO A 105 11.62 -3.11 -18.79
N SER A 106 11.62 -2.22 -17.81
CA SER A 106 11.62 -2.57 -16.37
C SER A 106 10.49 -1.86 -15.61
N CYS A 107 10.07 -2.42 -14.47
CA CYS A 107 9.17 -1.75 -13.54
C CYS A 107 9.89 -0.77 -12.59
N ALA A 108 11.22 -0.79 -12.55
CA ALA A 108 12.05 0.02 -11.64
C ALA A 108 11.57 -0.08 -10.18
N ALA A 109 11.23 -1.29 -9.74
CA ALA A 109 10.47 -1.56 -8.52
C ALA A 109 11.18 -1.19 -7.22
N LYS A 110 12.50 -1.01 -7.26
CA LYS A 110 13.38 -0.69 -6.13
C LYS A 110 14.06 0.68 -6.29
N ASP A 111 13.70 1.46 -7.31
CA ASP A 111 14.33 2.76 -7.56
C ASP A 111 13.88 3.82 -6.56
N GLY A 112 14.83 4.31 -5.76
CA GLY A 112 14.61 5.39 -4.81
C GLY A 112 13.99 4.96 -3.47
N ASN A 113 13.58 5.94 -2.69
CA ASN A 113 12.95 5.77 -1.37
C ASN A 113 11.47 6.16 -1.49
N PRO A 114 10.52 5.32 -1.03
CA PRO A 114 10.69 4.14 -0.17
C PRO A 114 10.82 2.79 -0.88
N PHE A 115 10.80 2.78 -2.21
CA PHE A 115 10.77 1.56 -3.03
C PHE A 115 11.87 0.56 -2.69
N GLY A 116 13.14 0.95 -2.79
CA GLY A 116 14.28 0.07 -2.48
C GLY A 116 14.24 -0.47 -1.05
N PRO A 117 14.30 0.42 -0.03
CA PRO A 117 14.30 0.00 1.37
C PRO A 117 13.13 -0.89 1.78
N PHE A 118 11.94 -0.69 1.20
CA PHE A 118 10.77 -1.52 1.47
C PHE A 118 11.01 -2.97 1.07
N TRP A 119 11.48 -3.22 -0.15
CA TRP A 119 11.75 -4.57 -0.64
C TRP A 119 13.01 -5.18 -0.02
N ASP A 120 14.03 -4.35 0.25
CA ASP A 120 15.27 -4.77 0.93
C ASP A 120 15.01 -5.30 2.34
N THR A 121 13.99 -4.77 3.05
CA THR A 121 13.61 -5.23 4.39
C THR A 121 13.27 -6.73 4.42
N PHE A 122 12.82 -7.28 3.30
CA PHE A 122 12.46 -8.70 3.15
C PHE A 122 13.38 -9.46 2.20
N GLU A 123 14.55 -8.90 1.87
CA GLU A 123 15.53 -9.49 0.95
C GLU A 123 14.89 -9.87 -0.40
N VAL A 124 14.01 -9.00 -0.91
CA VAL A 124 13.32 -9.19 -2.18
C VAL A 124 14.13 -8.56 -3.31
N GLU A 125 14.64 -9.43 -4.19
CA GLU A 125 15.04 -9.10 -5.55
C GLU A 125 13.99 -9.62 -6.53
N PHE A 126 13.76 -8.88 -7.61
CA PHE A 126 12.80 -9.24 -8.65
C PHE A 126 13.52 -9.74 -9.89
N ASP A 127 13.09 -10.92 -10.35
CA ASP A 127 13.69 -11.62 -11.48
C ASP A 127 13.00 -11.29 -12.81
N LYS A 128 11.72 -10.87 -12.76
CA LYS A 128 10.87 -10.67 -13.95
C LYS A 128 9.95 -9.47 -13.79
N ASN A 129 9.73 -8.75 -14.89
CA ASN A 129 8.81 -7.62 -14.97
C ASN A 129 7.53 -8.03 -15.74
N VAL A 130 6.36 -7.68 -15.21
CA VAL A 130 5.08 -7.84 -15.90
C VAL A 130 4.34 -6.51 -15.98
N PHE A 131 3.99 -6.13 -17.21
CA PHE A 131 3.19 -4.94 -17.50
C PHE A 131 1.73 -5.32 -17.65
N TYR A 132 0.88 -4.86 -16.71
CA TYR A 132 -0.54 -5.24 -16.69
C TYR A 132 -1.45 -4.30 -17.47
N GLY A 133 -0.93 -3.20 -18.00
CA GLY A 133 -1.69 -2.34 -18.92
C GLY A 133 -2.36 -3.17 -20.03
N PRO A 134 -3.62 -2.89 -20.40
CA PRO A 134 -4.49 -1.80 -19.95
C PRO A 134 -5.53 -2.28 -18.91
N LEU A 135 -5.14 -3.08 -17.91
CA LEU A 135 -6.04 -3.46 -16.81
C LEU A 135 -6.11 -2.36 -15.75
N THR A 136 -7.28 -2.18 -15.14
CA THR A 136 -7.49 -1.25 -14.02
C THR A 136 -7.77 -2.00 -12.73
N TYR A 137 -7.71 -1.31 -11.58
CA TYR A 137 -8.02 -1.90 -10.28
C TYR A 137 -9.50 -1.76 -9.87
N ASP A 138 -10.40 -1.59 -10.85
CA ASP A 138 -11.83 -1.43 -10.57
C ASP A 138 -12.44 -2.75 -10.05
N SER A 139 -12.45 -2.88 -8.73
CA SER A 139 -12.99 -4.05 -8.02
C SER A 139 -14.49 -4.27 -8.17
N TYR A 140 -15.24 -3.28 -8.68
CA TYR A 140 -16.70 -3.36 -8.84
C TYR A 140 -17.13 -3.65 -10.28
N ASN A 141 -16.20 -3.64 -11.24
CA ASN A 141 -16.46 -3.99 -12.62
C ASN A 141 -16.16 -5.49 -12.86
N PRO A 142 -17.19 -6.34 -13.04
CA PRO A 142 -16.98 -7.78 -13.21
C PRO A 142 -16.14 -8.11 -14.45
N HIS A 143 -16.23 -7.29 -15.51
CA HIS A 143 -15.44 -7.50 -16.72
C HIS A 143 -13.94 -7.30 -16.45
N GLU A 144 -13.56 -6.26 -15.70
CA GLU A 144 -12.15 -6.06 -15.32
C GLU A 144 -11.63 -7.20 -14.44
N ILE A 145 -12.42 -7.65 -13.47
CA ILE A 145 -12.06 -8.79 -12.62
C ILE A 145 -11.85 -10.06 -13.44
N GLN A 146 -12.73 -10.35 -14.39
CA GLN A 146 -12.56 -11.50 -15.28
C GLN A 146 -11.30 -11.38 -16.16
N ARG A 147 -10.97 -10.17 -16.63
CA ARG A 147 -9.72 -9.94 -17.38
C ARG A 147 -8.49 -10.21 -16.50
N TRP A 148 -8.49 -9.78 -15.24
CA TRP A 148 -7.41 -10.09 -14.28
C TRP A 148 -7.26 -11.59 -14.04
N LEU A 149 -8.36 -12.27 -13.72
CA LEU A 149 -8.37 -13.71 -13.45
C LEU A 149 -7.90 -14.53 -14.66
N LYS A 150 -8.34 -14.14 -15.87
CA LYS A 150 -7.93 -14.80 -17.12
C LYS A 150 -6.46 -14.54 -17.45
N ARG A 151 -5.97 -13.31 -17.26
CA ARG A 151 -4.60 -12.94 -17.63
C ARG A 151 -3.57 -13.45 -16.61
N TYR A 152 -3.94 -13.48 -15.34
CA TYR A 152 -3.07 -13.87 -14.23
C TYR A 152 -3.76 -14.88 -13.31
N PRO A 153 -3.97 -16.12 -13.78
CA PRO A 153 -4.59 -17.17 -12.97
C PRO A 153 -3.65 -17.63 -11.85
N ALA A 154 -4.21 -18.14 -10.75
CA ALA A 154 -3.46 -18.41 -9.51
C ALA A 154 -2.47 -19.58 -9.61
N ASP A 155 -2.70 -20.53 -10.52
CA ASP A 155 -1.82 -21.65 -10.82
C ASP A 155 -0.51 -21.21 -11.50
N LYS A 156 -0.56 -20.16 -12.33
CA LYS A 156 0.61 -19.62 -13.05
C LYS A 156 1.25 -18.41 -12.36
N TYR A 157 0.43 -17.62 -11.68
CA TYR A 157 0.85 -16.43 -10.95
C TYR A 157 0.36 -16.55 -9.51
N PRO A 158 1.02 -17.38 -8.66
CA PRO A 158 0.61 -17.56 -7.27
C PRO A 158 0.69 -16.25 -6.49
N VAL A 159 1.67 -15.40 -6.83
CA VAL A 159 1.89 -14.10 -6.20
C VAL A 159 1.83 -12.97 -7.23
N LEU A 160 0.96 -11.99 -6.96
CA LEU A 160 0.94 -10.72 -7.66
C LEU A 160 1.60 -9.66 -6.76
N ALA A 161 2.85 -9.31 -7.06
CA ALA A 161 3.64 -8.32 -6.32
C ALA A 161 3.66 -6.98 -7.07
N PHE A 162 3.03 -5.95 -6.53
CA PHE A 162 2.89 -4.65 -7.20
C PHE A 162 3.90 -3.61 -6.68
N THR A 163 4.45 -2.80 -7.57
CA THR A 163 5.35 -1.68 -7.20
C THR A 163 4.67 -0.60 -6.34
N GLY A 164 3.34 -0.52 -6.39
CA GLY A 164 2.51 0.37 -5.57
C GLY A 164 1.19 -0.30 -5.23
N ALA A 165 0.39 0.32 -4.36
CA ALA A 165 -0.90 -0.21 -3.97
C ALA A 165 -1.84 -0.39 -5.18
N PRO A 166 -2.48 -1.57 -5.35
CA PRO A 166 -3.49 -1.79 -6.37
C PRO A 166 -4.83 -1.19 -5.93
N GLY A 167 -4.85 0.12 -5.73
CA GLY A 167 -6.00 0.89 -5.26
C GLY A 167 -5.89 2.35 -5.68
N ALA A 168 -7.03 2.96 -5.99
CA ALA A 168 -7.10 4.37 -6.33
C ALA A 168 -6.69 5.27 -5.15
N PHE A 169 -6.21 6.46 -5.47
CA PHE A 169 -6.03 7.55 -4.52
C PHE A 169 -6.58 8.84 -5.14
N PRO A 170 -7.54 9.53 -4.51
CA PRO A 170 -8.22 9.13 -3.28
C PRO A 170 -9.01 7.82 -3.42
N VAL A 171 -9.31 7.19 -2.29
CA VAL A 171 -10.10 5.95 -2.24
C VAL A 171 -11.48 6.21 -2.83
N SER A 172 -11.97 5.24 -3.62
CA SER A 172 -13.36 5.28 -4.09
C SER A 172 -14.33 5.31 -2.90
N GLU A 173 -15.41 6.10 -3.01
CA GLU A 173 -16.47 6.20 -2.01
C GLU A 173 -17.01 4.83 -1.58
N SER A 174 -17.11 3.88 -2.52
CA SER A 174 -17.54 2.51 -2.24
C SER A 174 -16.60 1.77 -1.29
N ASN A 175 -15.31 2.13 -1.22
CA ASN A 175 -14.34 1.46 -0.36
C ASN A 175 -14.13 2.16 1.00
N VAL A 176 -14.63 3.39 1.19
CA VAL A 176 -14.51 4.13 2.47
C VAL A 176 -15.07 3.32 3.64
N ARG A 177 -16.20 2.65 3.44
CA ARG A 177 -16.85 1.79 4.46
C ARG A 177 -15.97 0.64 4.97
N LEU A 178 -14.92 0.27 4.24
CA LEU A 178 -13.98 -0.78 4.66
C LEU A 178 -13.10 -0.35 5.83
N HIS A 179 -13.01 0.96 6.12
CA HIS A 179 -12.31 1.47 7.29
C HIS A 179 -12.81 0.85 8.61
N LYS A 180 -14.06 0.38 8.68
CA LYS A 180 -14.59 -0.34 9.86
C LYS A 180 -13.79 -1.58 10.27
N HIS A 181 -13.02 -2.16 9.35
CA HIS A 181 -12.16 -3.31 9.60
C HIS A 181 -10.75 -2.92 10.10
N LEU A 182 -10.37 -1.64 10.00
CA LEU A 182 -9.14 -1.10 10.58
C LEU A 182 -9.37 -0.75 12.05
N GLN A 183 -9.35 -1.78 12.91
CA GLN A 183 -9.42 -1.60 14.35
C GLN A 183 -8.01 -1.45 14.92
N TRP A 184 -7.80 -0.45 15.77
CA TRP A 184 -6.52 -0.21 16.43
C TRP A 184 -6.05 -1.44 17.22
N SER A 185 -4.73 -1.61 17.30
CA SER A 185 -4.11 -2.62 18.16
C SER A 185 -4.35 -2.27 19.63
N ASP A 186 -4.38 -3.28 20.50
CA ASP A 186 -4.56 -3.06 21.94
C ASP A 186 -3.50 -2.11 22.52
N GLY A 187 -2.31 -2.10 21.91
CA GLY A 187 -1.23 -1.19 22.28
C GLY A 187 -1.53 0.28 21.96
N ILE A 188 -2.20 0.56 20.84
CA ILE A 188 -2.64 1.91 20.47
C ILE A 188 -3.85 2.32 21.30
N ASP A 189 -4.86 1.44 21.44
CA ASP A 189 -6.05 1.71 22.26
C ASP A 189 -5.66 2.09 23.71
N LYS A 190 -4.82 1.28 24.36
CA LYS A 190 -4.33 1.57 25.72
C LYS A 190 -3.55 2.89 25.81
N LYS A 191 -2.84 3.30 24.75
CA LYS A 191 -2.15 4.61 24.73
C LYS A 191 -3.16 5.75 24.64
N ALA A 192 -4.17 5.61 23.77
CA ALA A 192 -5.22 6.60 23.61
C ALA A 192 -6.04 6.76 24.91
N GLU A 193 -6.52 5.67 25.49
CA GLU A 193 -7.28 5.67 26.74
C GLU A 193 -6.51 6.33 27.89
N ARG A 194 -5.22 5.99 28.06
CA ARG A 194 -4.37 6.63 29.07
C ARG A 194 -4.20 8.12 28.82
N PHE A 195 -4.04 8.54 27.57
CA PHE A 195 -3.91 9.96 27.23
C PHE A 195 -5.19 10.72 27.55
N ILE A 196 -6.35 10.18 27.15
CA ILE A 196 -7.66 10.76 27.42
C ILE A 196 -7.87 10.90 28.93
N LYS A 197 -7.72 9.81 29.69
CA LYS A 197 -7.91 9.82 31.16
C LYS A 197 -6.99 10.79 31.90
N LYS A 198 -5.77 11.00 31.39
CA LYS A 198 -4.77 11.84 32.06
C LYS A 198 -4.90 13.33 31.72
N ASN A 199 -5.32 13.66 30.50
CA ASN A 199 -5.15 15.02 29.96
C ASN A 199 -6.47 15.68 29.53
N LEU A 200 -7.54 14.93 29.35
CA LEU A 200 -8.83 15.46 28.90
C LEU A 200 -9.83 15.48 30.06
N PRO A 201 -10.79 16.41 30.04
CA PRO A 201 -11.83 16.47 31.05
C PRO A 201 -12.70 15.21 31.02
N ASP A 202 -13.27 14.87 32.18
CA ASP A 202 -14.32 13.87 32.25
C ASP A 202 -15.53 14.34 31.42
N GLY A 203 -16.05 13.45 30.58
CA GLY A 203 -17.19 13.72 29.71
C GLY A 203 -16.80 14.07 28.25
N PRO A 204 -17.71 14.72 27.49
CA PRO A 204 -17.50 15.01 26.09
C PRO A 204 -16.34 15.97 25.84
N PHE A 205 -15.59 15.73 24.77
CA PHE A 205 -14.52 16.62 24.30
C PHE A 205 -14.53 16.73 22.78
N VAL A 206 -13.95 17.81 22.25
CA VAL A 206 -13.78 18.05 20.82
C VAL A 206 -12.31 17.82 20.45
N SER A 207 -12.06 17.02 19.43
CA SER A 207 -10.73 16.83 18.85
C SER A 207 -10.63 17.58 17.52
N ILE A 208 -9.57 18.36 17.35
CA ILE A 208 -9.27 19.08 16.11
C ILE A 208 -7.95 18.58 15.53
N HIS A 209 -7.92 18.29 14.24
CA HIS A 209 -6.69 17.96 13.52
C HIS A 209 -6.24 19.17 12.70
N LEU A 210 -5.18 19.83 13.14
CA LEU A 210 -4.62 21.00 12.48
C LEU A 210 -3.50 20.59 11.52
N ARG A 211 -3.78 20.62 10.21
CA ARG A 211 -2.79 20.37 9.16
C ARG A 211 -2.29 21.70 8.57
N LEU A 212 -1.46 22.41 9.33
CA LEU A 212 -1.03 23.79 9.00
C LEU A 212 0.46 23.92 8.61
N GLY A 213 1.16 22.78 8.43
CA GLY A 213 2.58 22.77 8.08
C GLY A 213 2.86 23.39 6.70
N SER A 214 4.09 23.87 6.49
CA SER A 214 4.53 24.51 5.24
C SER A 214 4.34 23.61 4.01
N ASP A 215 4.53 22.30 4.19
CA ASP A 215 4.29 21.30 3.15
C ASP A 215 2.81 21.25 2.70
N PHE A 216 1.87 21.48 3.61
CA PHE A 216 0.45 21.57 3.30
C PHE A 216 0.08 22.94 2.71
N GLN A 217 0.70 24.03 3.18
CA GLN A 217 0.51 25.36 2.59
C GLN A 217 0.88 25.36 1.10
N ASN A 218 2.02 24.77 0.74
CA ASN A 218 2.43 24.60 -0.65
C ASN A 218 1.40 23.79 -1.48
N ALA A 219 0.80 22.75 -0.89
CA ALA A 219 -0.26 21.99 -1.55
C ALA A 219 -1.52 22.86 -1.76
N CYS A 220 -1.91 23.64 -0.76
CA CYS A 220 -3.06 24.56 -0.83
C CYS A 220 -2.85 25.73 -1.80
N ASP A 221 -1.63 26.22 -1.98
CA ASP A 221 -1.30 27.30 -2.92
C ASP A 221 -1.61 26.95 -4.37
N HIS A 222 -1.72 25.67 -4.71
CA HIS A 222 -2.16 25.26 -6.04
C HIS A 222 -3.65 25.51 -6.30
N LEU A 223 -4.47 25.62 -5.24
CA LEU A 223 -5.90 25.97 -5.35
C LEU A 223 -6.09 27.44 -5.73
N SER A 224 -5.28 28.34 -5.18
CA SER A 224 -5.37 29.78 -5.45
C SER A 224 -4.81 30.18 -6.83
N LYS A 225 -3.96 29.34 -7.42
CA LYS A 225 -3.31 29.58 -8.72
C LYS A 225 -4.07 29.04 -9.94
N ASN A 226 -5.36 28.68 -9.81
CA ASN A 226 -6.17 28.10 -10.90
C ASN A 226 -5.45 26.97 -11.65
N SER A 227 -4.98 25.94 -10.94
CA SER A 227 -4.56 24.67 -11.56
C SER A 227 -5.67 23.61 -11.39
N PRO A 228 -6.76 23.66 -12.19
CA PRO A 228 -7.92 22.78 -12.02
C PRO A 228 -7.66 21.29 -12.33
N MET A 229 -6.44 20.88 -12.68
CA MET A 229 -6.16 19.53 -13.19
C MET A 229 -5.22 18.66 -12.34
N MET A 230 -4.73 19.10 -11.17
CA MET A 230 -3.74 18.29 -10.43
C MET A 230 -4.30 17.13 -9.60
N PHE A 231 -5.62 17.02 -9.39
CA PHE A 231 -6.21 16.01 -8.51
C PHE A 231 -7.42 15.25 -9.09
N LEU A 232 -7.65 15.33 -10.40
CA LEU A 232 -8.68 14.54 -11.08
C LEU A 232 -8.00 13.46 -11.93
N VAL A 233 -7.95 12.24 -11.40
CA VAL A 233 -7.79 10.99 -12.17
C VAL A 233 -8.84 10.02 -11.66
#